data_AF-A0A239FL65-F1
#
_entry.id   AF-A0A239FL65-F1
#
_cell.length_a   1.000
_cell.length_b   1.000
_cell.length_c   1.000
_cell.angle_alpha   90.00
_cell.angle_beta   90.00
_cell.angle_gamma   90.00
#
_symmetry.space_group_name_H-M   'P 1'
#
loop_
_entity.id
_entity.type
_entity.pdbx_description
1 polymer ?
#
loop_
_entity_poly.entity_id
_entity_poly.type
_entity_poly.pdbx_seq_one_letter_code
_entity_poly.pdbx_strand_id
1 'polypeptide(L)'
;MTTSFHQRSAAVIFACVIGTTGLAETEAHGPVSDEVISGQRAELSAATAGLGFGPQSPRDIDAVAGVNARAFGTAPSHEAMTLCDIHFHENAEHKGGEFTTYAGNGDGHGNGTGFKFNGTLSEGELAPIGMKVGESEHGDLVPGDTIEIHFVYSTAQAAPGHGLGTCLTDAIGNPQLRVEAVVAVLVNDPAAIDFTQMAQVSIRPL
;
A
#
# COMPACT_ATOMS: atom_id res chain seq x y z
N MET A 1 -18.33 45.24 79.00
CA MET A 1 -17.63 45.69 77.77
C MET A 1 -17.66 44.53 76.80
N THR A 2 -18.59 44.60 75.86
CA THR A 2 -18.93 43.60 74.85
C THR A 2 -17.82 43.50 73.80
N THR A 3 -17.30 42.30 73.54
CA THR A 3 -16.60 42.03 72.27
C THR A 3 -17.05 40.67 71.71
N SER A 4 -17.42 40.76 70.43
CA SER A 4 -18.14 39.81 69.62
C SER A 4 -17.23 38.71 69.06
N PHE A 5 -17.68 37.45 69.14
CA PHE A 5 -17.13 36.32 68.39
C PHE A 5 -17.48 36.50 66.90
N HIS A 6 -16.48 36.72 66.04
CA HIS A 6 -16.64 36.66 64.59
C HIS A 6 -16.25 35.27 64.09
N GLN A 7 -17.27 34.46 63.78
CA GLN A 7 -17.13 33.21 63.05
C GLN A 7 -16.84 33.52 61.58
N ARG A 8 -15.62 33.26 61.12
CA ARG A 8 -15.27 33.30 59.70
C ARG A 8 -15.53 31.93 59.09
N SER A 9 -16.68 31.79 58.42
CA SER A 9 -16.98 30.65 57.56
C SER A 9 -16.07 30.67 56.33
N ALA A 10 -15.19 29.68 56.20
CA ALA A 10 -14.48 29.41 54.96
C ALA A 10 -15.27 28.38 54.16
N ALA A 11 -15.87 28.81 53.05
CA ALA A 11 -16.51 27.91 52.09
C ALA A 11 -15.42 27.32 51.17
N VAL A 12 -15.22 26.01 51.23
CA VAL A 12 -14.40 25.27 50.27
C VAL A 12 -15.28 24.95 49.06
N ILE A 13 -15.05 25.63 47.95
CA ILE A 13 -15.70 25.33 46.67
C ILE A 13 -14.93 24.18 46.03
N PHE A 14 -15.52 22.99 46.02
CA PHE A 14 -15.00 21.84 45.28
C PHE A 14 -15.41 21.98 43.80
N ALA A 15 -14.51 22.52 42.97
CA ALA A 15 -14.72 22.57 41.53
C ALA A 15 -14.51 21.15 40.95
N CYS A 16 -15.62 20.49 40.61
CA CYS A 16 -15.62 19.22 39.89
C CYS A 16 -15.18 19.50 38.45
N VAL A 17 -13.92 19.21 38.12
CA VAL A 17 -13.44 19.23 36.74
C VAL A 17 -14.06 18.03 36.04
N ILE A 18 -15.10 18.28 35.25
CA ILE A 18 -15.65 17.29 34.32
C ILE A 18 -14.60 17.12 33.23
N GLY A 19 -13.77 16.08 33.37
CA GLY A 19 -12.86 15.66 32.31
C GLY A 19 -13.68 15.25 31.10
N THR A 20 -13.66 16.06 30.05
CA THR A 20 -14.07 15.62 28.72
C THR A 20 -13.08 14.54 28.28
N THR A 21 -13.45 13.28 28.44
CA THR A 21 -12.84 12.20 27.68
C THR A 21 -13.20 12.44 26.23
N GLY A 22 -12.30 13.13 25.51
CA GLY A 22 -12.33 13.10 24.05
C GLY A 22 -12.09 11.67 23.62
N LEU A 23 -13.14 11.01 23.14
CA LEU A 23 -12.97 9.84 22.30
C LEU A 23 -12.27 10.37 21.04
N ALA A 24 -10.99 10.03 20.90
CA ALA A 24 -10.34 10.13 19.60
C ALA A 24 -11.02 9.08 18.72
N GLU A 25 -12.00 9.51 17.93
CA GLU A 25 -12.40 8.74 16.75
C GLU A 25 -11.16 8.67 15.87
N THR A 26 -10.60 7.48 15.73
CA THR A 26 -9.75 7.17 14.58
C THR A 26 -10.63 7.38 13.36
N GLU A 27 -10.48 8.51 12.66
CA GLU A 27 -11.03 8.67 11.32
C GLU A 27 -10.39 7.59 10.44
N ALA A 28 -11.00 6.42 10.39
CA ALA A 28 -10.85 5.55 9.25
C ALA A 28 -11.46 6.33 8.09
N HIS A 29 -10.62 7.08 7.35
CA HIS A 29 -11.05 7.84 6.20
C HIS A 29 -11.68 6.84 5.22
N GLY A 30 -13.02 6.87 5.14
CA GLY A 30 -13.77 6.04 4.20
C GLY A 30 -13.37 6.32 2.75
N PRO A 31 -13.80 5.47 1.81
CA PRO A 31 -13.39 5.62 0.42
C PRO A 31 -13.75 6.99 -0.14
N VAL A 32 -12.79 7.64 -0.81
CA VAL A 32 -13.02 8.92 -1.49
C VAL A 32 -13.98 8.76 -2.67
N SER A 33 -14.64 9.84 -3.07
CA SER A 33 -15.59 9.80 -4.18
C SER A 33 -14.91 9.65 -5.54
N ASP A 34 -15.67 9.22 -6.55
CA ASP A 34 -15.18 9.10 -7.93
C ASP A 34 -14.70 10.45 -8.49
N GLU A 35 -15.30 11.56 -8.04
CA GLU A 35 -14.89 12.92 -8.43
C GLU A 35 -13.48 13.25 -7.94
N VAL A 36 -13.08 12.79 -6.75
CA VAL A 36 -11.71 12.97 -6.22
C VAL A 36 -10.71 12.25 -7.11
N ILE A 37 -10.95 10.97 -7.40
CA ILE A 37 -10.07 10.17 -8.26
C ILE A 37 -10.03 10.73 -9.68
N SER A 38 -11.17 11.19 -10.21
CA SER A 38 -11.24 11.83 -11.52
C SER A 38 -10.40 13.12 -11.56
N GLY A 39 -10.45 13.93 -10.49
CA GLY A 39 -9.63 15.13 -10.35
C GLY A 39 -8.13 14.81 -10.35
N GLN A 40 -7.71 13.85 -9.51
CA GLN A 40 -6.32 13.40 -9.44
C GLN A 40 -5.80 12.88 -10.79
N ARG A 41 -6.61 12.10 -11.53
CA ARG A 41 -6.24 11.61 -12.86
C ARG A 41 -6.08 12.74 -13.87
N ALA A 42 -6.95 13.76 -13.81
CA ALA A 42 -6.84 14.93 -14.68
C ALA A 42 -5.57 15.74 -14.38
N GLU A 43 -5.25 15.95 -13.10
CA GLU A 43 -4.03 16.62 -12.65
C GLU A 43 -2.78 15.85 -13.08
N LEU A 44 -2.76 14.53 -12.86
CA LEU A 44 -1.65 13.66 -13.28
C LEU A 44 -1.45 13.69 -14.81
N SER A 45 -2.54 13.66 -15.58
CA SER A 45 -2.46 13.78 -17.04
C SER A 45 -1.92 15.14 -17.47
N ALA A 46 -2.30 16.23 -16.80
CA ALA A 46 -1.80 17.57 -17.10
C ALA A 46 -0.31 17.72 -16.73
N ALA A 47 0.08 17.20 -15.56
CA ALA A 47 1.45 17.27 -15.06
C ALA A 47 2.44 16.43 -15.89
N THR A 48 1.97 15.35 -16.51
CA THR A 48 2.82 14.43 -17.30
C THR A 48 2.78 14.70 -18.81
N ALA A 49 2.00 15.70 -19.24
CA ALA A 49 1.86 16.05 -20.64
C ALA A 49 3.22 16.40 -21.28
N GLY A 50 3.63 15.61 -22.28
CA GLY A 50 4.88 15.83 -23.01
C GLY A 50 6.16 15.37 -22.28
N LEU A 51 6.08 14.87 -21.04
CA LEU A 51 7.26 14.48 -20.26
C LEU A 51 7.84 13.11 -20.67
N GLY A 52 7.14 12.35 -21.51
CA GLY A 52 7.60 11.04 -21.99
C GLY A 52 7.11 9.85 -21.17
N PHE A 53 6.39 10.08 -20.08
CA PHE A 53 5.72 9.09 -19.25
C PHE A 53 4.28 9.55 -18.93
N GLY A 54 3.50 8.70 -18.28
CA GLY A 54 2.11 9.00 -17.89
C GLY A 54 1.62 8.04 -16.80
N PRO A 55 0.35 8.15 -16.37
CA PRO A 55 -0.24 7.20 -15.42
C PRO A 55 -0.09 5.75 -15.92
N GLN A 56 0.16 4.82 -15.01
CA GLN A 56 0.34 3.39 -15.34
C GLN A 56 -0.79 2.50 -14.82
N SER A 57 -1.46 2.87 -13.72
CA SER A 57 -2.46 2.04 -13.04
C SER A 57 -3.70 2.81 -12.56
N PRO A 58 -4.79 2.08 -12.24
CA PRO A 58 -5.04 0.67 -12.59
C PRO A 58 -5.38 0.48 -14.08
N ARG A 59 -5.14 -0.73 -14.61
CA ARG A 59 -5.55 -1.18 -15.96
C ARG A 59 -6.11 -2.60 -15.89
N ASP A 60 -6.99 -2.95 -16.83
CA ASP A 60 -7.36 -4.33 -17.14
C ASP A 60 -6.30 -4.99 -18.05
N ILE A 61 -5.54 -5.95 -17.55
CA ILE A 61 -4.45 -6.62 -18.30
C ILE A 61 -4.97 -7.52 -19.41
N ASP A 62 -6.22 -7.99 -19.33
CA ASP A 62 -6.86 -8.80 -20.37
C ASP A 62 -7.32 -7.93 -21.55
N ALA A 63 -7.39 -6.61 -21.36
CA ALA A 63 -7.72 -5.67 -22.41
C ALA A 63 -6.52 -5.47 -23.36
N VAL A 64 -6.42 -6.30 -24.42
CA VAL A 64 -5.34 -6.22 -25.42
C VAL A 64 -5.36 -4.95 -26.28
N ALA A 65 -6.49 -4.23 -26.31
CA ALA A 65 -6.59 -2.97 -27.03
C ALA A 65 -5.85 -1.85 -26.29
N GLY A 66 -5.04 -1.10 -27.02
CA GLY A 66 -4.31 0.04 -26.50
C GLY A 66 -3.36 0.62 -27.54
N VAL A 67 -2.97 1.88 -27.35
CA VAL A 67 -1.94 2.52 -28.17
C VAL A 67 -0.90 3.10 -27.23
N ASN A 68 0.34 2.66 -27.40
CA ASN A 68 1.47 3.32 -26.78
C ASN A 68 2.36 3.87 -27.91
N ALA A 69 2.43 5.20 -28.03
CA ALA A 69 3.25 5.85 -29.03
C ALA A 69 4.76 5.78 -28.70
N ARG A 70 5.12 5.32 -27.50
CA ARG A 70 6.50 5.13 -27.07
C ARG A 70 6.97 3.72 -27.42
N ALA A 71 8.18 3.65 -27.99
CA ALA A 71 8.89 2.40 -28.17
C ALA A 71 9.83 2.20 -26.98
N PHE A 72 9.72 1.06 -26.31
CA PHE A 72 10.63 0.66 -25.24
C PHE A 72 11.52 -0.48 -25.74
N GLY A 73 12.79 -0.46 -25.32
CA GLY A 73 13.62 -1.65 -25.48
C GLY A 73 13.13 -2.74 -24.53
N THR A 74 13.20 -4.00 -24.96
CA THR A 74 12.96 -5.14 -24.07
C THR A 74 13.98 -5.11 -22.93
N ALA A 75 13.53 -5.16 -21.69
CA ALA A 75 14.42 -5.28 -20.54
C ALA A 75 15.14 -6.65 -20.59
N PRO A 76 16.40 -6.74 -20.11
CA PRO A 76 17.08 -8.03 -19.96
C PRO A 76 16.33 -9.01 -19.07
N SER A 77 16.81 -10.26 -19.02
CA SER A 77 16.36 -11.23 -18.01
C SER A 77 16.71 -10.74 -16.61
N HIS A 78 15.89 -11.04 -15.60
CA HIS A 78 16.14 -10.56 -14.23
C HIS A 78 17.48 -11.09 -13.69
N GLU A 79 17.95 -12.26 -14.14
CA GLU A 79 19.24 -12.87 -13.77
C GLU A 79 20.45 -12.06 -14.27
N ALA A 80 20.23 -11.15 -15.23
CA ALA A 80 21.24 -10.24 -15.76
C ALA A 80 21.07 -8.80 -15.21
N MET A 81 20.18 -8.60 -14.24
CA MET A 81 19.86 -7.30 -13.63
C MET A 81 20.06 -7.36 -12.12
N THR A 82 20.00 -6.20 -11.47
CA THR A 82 20.11 -6.10 -10.01
C THR A 82 18.74 -5.86 -9.40
N LEU A 83 18.34 -6.69 -8.44
CA LEU A 83 17.16 -6.41 -7.61
C LEU A 83 17.43 -5.15 -6.78
N CYS A 84 16.55 -4.16 -6.88
CA CYS A 84 16.70 -2.86 -6.23
C CYS A 84 15.57 -2.52 -5.26
N ASP A 85 14.40 -3.13 -5.42
CA ASP A 85 13.25 -2.86 -4.57
C ASP A 85 12.32 -4.08 -4.56
N ILE A 86 11.73 -4.35 -3.41
CA ILE A 86 10.59 -5.26 -3.25
C ILE A 86 9.55 -4.48 -2.46
N HIS A 87 8.39 -4.28 -3.06
CA HIS A 87 7.22 -3.72 -2.37
C HIS A 87 5.99 -4.54 -2.71
N PHE A 88 4.93 -4.34 -1.94
CA PHE A 88 3.64 -4.92 -2.26
C PHE A 88 2.53 -3.92 -1.98
N HIS A 89 1.41 -4.12 -2.66
CA HIS A 89 0.16 -3.41 -2.41
C HIS A 89 -0.84 -4.39 -1.79
N GLU A 90 -1.70 -3.88 -0.92
CA GLU A 90 -2.91 -4.60 -0.54
C GLU A 90 -3.92 -4.49 -1.69
N ASN A 91 -4.44 -5.64 -2.09
CA ASN A 91 -5.13 -5.90 -3.36
C ASN A 91 -4.24 -5.83 -4.60
N ALA A 92 -4.72 -6.38 -5.71
CA ALA A 92 -4.04 -6.27 -6.99
C ALA A 92 -4.16 -4.84 -7.53
N GLU A 93 -3.06 -4.24 -7.96
CA GLU A 93 -3.01 -2.95 -8.62
C GLU A 93 -3.76 -2.99 -9.96
N HIS A 94 -3.65 -4.10 -10.68
CA HIS A 94 -4.30 -4.30 -11.97
C HIS A 94 -5.40 -5.34 -11.93
N LYS A 95 -6.42 -5.14 -12.76
CA LYS A 95 -7.48 -6.13 -12.97
C LYS A 95 -6.98 -7.21 -13.92
N GLY A 96 -7.15 -8.48 -13.57
CA GLY A 96 -6.88 -9.59 -14.47
C GLY A 96 -7.03 -10.95 -13.81
N GLY A 97 -7.22 -11.99 -14.63
CA GLY A 97 -7.34 -13.36 -14.14
C GLY A 97 -8.44 -13.51 -13.09
N GLU A 98 -8.07 -13.96 -11.89
CA GLU A 98 -9.00 -14.15 -10.77
C GLU A 98 -9.14 -12.91 -9.85
N PHE A 99 -8.50 -11.78 -10.20
CA PHE A 99 -8.49 -10.55 -9.40
C PHE A 99 -9.24 -9.44 -10.14
N THR A 100 -10.56 -9.38 -9.98
CA THR A 100 -11.42 -8.52 -10.83
C THR A 100 -12.44 -7.68 -10.09
N THR A 101 -12.71 -7.97 -8.81
CA THR A 101 -13.61 -7.15 -7.99
C THR A 101 -12.89 -5.91 -7.50
N TYR A 102 -13.29 -4.72 -7.98
CA TYR A 102 -12.72 -3.46 -7.50
C TYR A 102 -13.04 -3.24 -6.01
N ALA A 103 -12.01 -2.99 -5.20
CA ALA A 103 -12.13 -2.76 -3.76
C ALA A 103 -12.76 -1.40 -3.41
N GLY A 104 -12.77 -0.46 -4.36
CA GLY A 104 -13.19 0.92 -4.17
C GLY A 104 -12.03 1.90 -4.32
N ASN A 105 -12.31 3.20 -4.15
CA ASN A 105 -11.31 4.25 -4.33
C ASN A 105 -10.32 4.38 -3.17
N GLY A 106 -10.58 3.72 -2.05
CA GLY A 106 -9.72 3.81 -0.88
C GLY A 106 -9.56 5.25 -0.39
N ASP A 107 -8.43 5.53 0.23
CA ASP A 107 -8.12 6.85 0.79
C ASP A 107 -7.72 7.92 -0.27
N GLY A 108 -7.70 7.55 -1.55
CA GLY A 108 -7.24 8.41 -2.65
C GLY A 108 -5.71 8.59 -2.70
N HIS A 109 -4.94 7.91 -1.86
CA HIS A 109 -3.48 7.94 -1.81
C HIS A 109 -2.85 6.58 -2.11
N GLY A 110 -3.67 5.56 -2.37
CA GLY A 110 -3.24 4.23 -2.81
C GLY A 110 -3.61 3.11 -1.84
N ASN A 111 -4.12 3.42 -0.64
CA ASN A 111 -4.53 2.40 0.32
C ASN A 111 -6.01 2.06 0.18
N GLY A 112 -6.38 0.80 0.40
CA GLY A 112 -7.78 0.35 0.35
C GLY A 112 -8.42 0.38 -1.05
N THR A 113 -7.60 0.41 -2.11
CA THR A 113 -8.04 0.33 -3.52
C THR A 113 -7.53 -0.95 -4.18
N GLY A 114 -7.63 -1.08 -5.51
CA GLY A 114 -7.18 -2.24 -6.27
C GLY A 114 -8.27 -3.29 -6.50
N PHE A 115 -7.87 -4.52 -6.84
CA PHE A 115 -8.76 -5.62 -7.20
C PHE A 115 -8.56 -6.84 -6.31
N LYS A 116 -9.68 -7.37 -5.82
CA LYS A 116 -9.75 -8.51 -4.92
C LYS A 116 -9.84 -9.82 -5.68
N PHE A 117 -9.33 -10.88 -5.06
CA PHE A 117 -9.55 -12.25 -5.46
C PHE A 117 -11.04 -12.59 -5.52
N ASN A 118 -11.46 -13.27 -6.58
CA ASN A 118 -12.83 -13.67 -6.85
C ASN A 118 -13.13 -15.14 -6.56
N GLY A 119 -12.10 -15.94 -6.22
CA GLY A 119 -12.28 -17.35 -5.91
C GLY A 119 -12.90 -17.60 -4.54
N THR A 120 -13.01 -18.87 -4.18
CA THR A 120 -13.56 -19.30 -2.89
C THR A 120 -12.45 -19.90 -2.04
N LEU A 121 -12.39 -19.46 -0.78
CA LEU A 121 -11.49 -20.01 0.23
C LEU A 121 -12.31 -20.81 1.25
N SER A 122 -11.72 -21.87 1.78
CA SER A 122 -12.31 -22.67 2.85
C SER A 122 -12.31 -21.93 4.20
N GLU A 123 -13.11 -22.41 5.14
CA GLU A 123 -13.12 -21.87 6.52
C GLU A 123 -11.74 -22.00 7.19
N GLY A 124 -10.96 -23.03 6.84
CA GLY A 124 -9.61 -23.22 7.34
C GLY A 124 -8.64 -22.17 6.79
N GLU A 125 -8.67 -21.93 5.48
CA GLU A 125 -7.85 -20.92 4.83
C GLU A 125 -8.17 -19.49 5.32
N LEU A 126 -9.42 -19.22 5.69
CA LEU A 126 -9.86 -17.94 6.24
C LEU A 126 -9.72 -17.83 7.77
N ALA A 127 -9.30 -18.90 8.45
CA ALA A 127 -9.25 -18.91 9.90
C ALA A 127 -8.26 -17.85 10.41
N PRO A 128 -8.61 -17.01 11.40
CA PRO A 128 -7.72 -15.98 11.91
C PRO A 128 -6.39 -16.56 12.40
N ILE A 129 -5.32 -15.83 12.13
CA ILE A 129 -4.00 -16.11 12.70
C ILE A 129 -3.83 -15.33 14.01
N GLY A 130 -3.17 -15.94 15.00
CA GLY A 130 -3.04 -15.38 16.36
C GLY A 130 -2.07 -14.19 16.48
N MET A 131 -1.80 -13.48 15.39
CA MET A 131 -0.87 -12.35 15.33
C MET A 131 -1.30 -11.36 14.23
N LYS A 132 -0.96 -10.09 14.41
CA LYS A 132 -1.11 -9.09 13.35
C LYS A 132 0.10 -9.13 12.42
N VAL A 133 -0.16 -8.97 11.12
CA VAL A 133 0.87 -8.93 10.08
C VAL A 133 0.76 -7.59 9.37
N GLY A 134 1.87 -6.86 9.24
CA GLY A 134 1.88 -5.59 8.48
C GLY A 134 1.02 -4.47 9.07
N GLU A 135 0.75 -4.48 10.38
CA GLU A 135 -0.07 -3.45 11.03
C GLU A 135 0.47 -2.04 10.77
N SER A 136 -0.40 -1.18 10.25
CA SER A 136 -0.14 0.22 9.93
C SER A 136 -1.38 1.08 10.25
N GLU A 137 -1.31 2.38 9.98
CA GLU A 137 -2.48 3.25 10.05
C GLU A 137 -3.59 2.89 9.04
N HIS A 138 -3.26 2.11 8.01
CA HIS A 138 -4.18 1.68 6.97
C HIS A 138 -4.79 0.28 7.20
N GLY A 139 -4.40 -0.41 8.28
CA GLY A 139 -4.88 -1.75 8.61
C GLY A 139 -3.74 -2.75 8.78
N ASP A 140 -4.12 -4.01 9.01
CA ASP A 140 -3.25 -5.18 9.01
C ASP A 140 -3.68 -6.18 7.92
N LEU A 141 -2.77 -7.08 7.55
CA LEU A 141 -3.03 -8.16 6.61
C LEU A 141 -3.62 -9.38 7.33
N VAL A 142 -4.70 -9.93 6.78
CA VAL A 142 -5.39 -11.10 7.31
C VAL A 142 -5.63 -12.16 6.23
N PRO A 143 -5.88 -13.43 6.62
CA PRO A 143 -6.27 -14.45 5.66
C PRO A 143 -7.52 -14.05 4.88
N GLY A 144 -7.46 -14.19 3.55
CA GLY A 144 -8.46 -13.72 2.59
C GLY A 144 -8.04 -12.48 1.82
N ASP A 145 -7.07 -11.70 2.33
CA ASP A 145 -6.61 -10.51 1.63
C ASP A 145 -5.85 -10.88 0.36
N THR A 146 -6.04 -10.05 -0.66
CA THR A 146 -5.23 -10.10 -1.87
C THR A 146 -4.00 -9.22 -1.67
N ILE A 147 -2.85 -9.62 -2.18
CA ILE A 147 -1.65 -8.77 -2.26
C ILE A 147 -1.04 -8.87 -3.65
N GLU A 148 -0.47 -7.78 -4.14
CA GLU A 148 0.38 -7.78 -5.34
C GLU A 148 1.79 -7.37 -4.96
N ILE A 149 2.74 -8.26 -5.22
CA ILE A 149 4.15 -8.09 -4.86
C ILE A 149 4.92 -7.75 -6.13
N HIS A 150 5.70 -6.68 -6.06
CA HIS A 150 6.60 -6.24 -7.12
C HIS A 150 8.05 -6.54 -6.77
N PHE A 151 8.71 -7.32 -7.61
CA PHE A 151 10.16 -7.45 -7.63
C PHE A 151 10.72 -6.53 -8.71
N VAL A 152 11.39 -5.46 -8.30
CA VAL A 152 11.90 -4.45 -9.22
C VAL A 152 13.38 -4.67 -9.46
N TYR A 153 13.73 -4.86 -10.72
CA TYR A 153 15.10 -5.06 -11.19
C TYR A 153 15.55 -3.87 -12.04
N SER A 154 16.81 -3.49 -11.88
CA SER A 154 17.44 -2.39 -12.61
C SER A 154 18.71 -2.86 -13.31
N THR A 155 18.98 -2.31 -14.50
CA THR A 155 20.31 -2.45 -15.13
C THR A 155 21.37 -1.57 -14.47
N ALA A 156 20.99 -0.67 -13.56
CA ALA A 156 21.96 0.01 -12.72
C ALA A 156 22.54 -0.95 -11.66
N GLN A 157 23.75 -0.66 -11.20
CA GLN A 157 24.35 -1.32 -10.04
C GLN A 157 23.73 -0.75 -8.76
N ALA A 158 22.45 -1.06 -8.57
CA ALA A 158 21.63 -0.67 -7.44
C ALA A 158 21.79 -1.64 -6.26
N ALA A 159 21.26 -1.29 -5.09
CA ALA A 159 21.11 -2.20 -3.97
C ALA A 159 19.64 -2.21 -3.52
N PRO A 160 19.12 -3.33 -3.00
CA PRO A 160 17.79 -3.39 -2.42
C PRO A 160 17.59 -2.30 -1.35
N GLY A 161 16.49 -1.57 -1.45
CA GLY A 161 16.06 -0.62 -0.43
C GLY A 161 14.66 -0.11 -0.73
N HIS A 162 14.21 0.88 0.03
CA HIS A 162 12.82 1.33 -0.01
C HIS A 162 12.54 2.28 -1.18
N GLY A 163 11.73 1.82 -2.12
CA GLY A 163 11.12 2.61 -3.18
C GLY A 163 12.01 2.78 -4.42
N LEU A 164 11.38 3.17 -5.53
CA LEU A 164 11.99 3.16 -6.87
C LEU A 164 13.26 4.01 -7.03
N GLY A 165 13.52 4.95 -6.12
CA GLY A 165 14.75 5.74 -6.11
C GLY A 165 16.01 4.87 -5.95
N THR A 166 15.92 3.72 -5.28
CA THR A 166 17.03 2.78 -5.12
C THR A 166 17.44 2.10 -6.42
N CYS A 167 16.54 2.05 -7.40
CA CYS A 167 16.79 1.48 -8.71
C CYS A 167 17.61 2.39 -9.63
N LEU A 168 17.86 3.64 -9.20
CA LEU A 168 18.64 4.64 -9.91
C LEU A 168 20.01 4.83 -9.24
N THR A 169 20.96 5.41 -9.98
CA THR A 169 22.26 5.82 -9.44
C THR A 169 22.67 7.18 -10.00
N ASP A 170 23.60 7.88 -9.35
CA ASP A 170 24.15 9.14 -9.86
C ASP A 170 24.72 9.02 -11.28
N ALA A 171 25.26 7.83 -11.62
CA ALA A 171 25.81 7.54 -12.94
C ALA A 171 24.74 7.15 -13.97
N ILE A 172 23.60 6.60 -13.53
CA ILE A 172 22.54 6.04 -14.40
C ILE A 172 21.17 6.48 -13.87
N GLY A 173 20.68 7.61 -14.38
CA GLY A 173 19.36 8.16 -14.04
C GLY A 173 18.19 7.61 -14.87
N ASN A 174 18.46 6.81 -15.91
CA ASN A 174 17.43 6.18 -16.74
C ASN A 174 17.83 4.73 -17.11
N PRO A 175 17.93 3.83 -16.13
CA PRO A 175 18.20 2.42 -16.39
C PRO A 175 16.99 1.75 -17.07
N GLN A 176 17.21 0.58 -17.65
CA GLN A 176 16.10 -0.30 -17.98
C GLN A 176 15.59 -0.91 -16.66
N LEU A 177 14.28 -0.78 -16.43
CA LEU A 177 13.59 -1.41 -15.32
C LEU A 177 12.82 -2.63 -15.81
N ARG A 178 12.78 -3.65 -14.96
CA ARG A 178 11.94 -4.83 -15.11
C ARG A 178 11.20 -5.03 -13.79
N VAL A 179 9.88 -5.04 -13.85
CA VAL A 179 9.04 -5.39 -12.70
C VAL A 179 8.46 -6.76 -12.96
N GLU A 180 8.75 -7.71 -12.07
CA GLU A 180 8.07 -9.01 -12.05
C GLU A 180 7.06 -8.98 -10.90
N ALA A 181 5.78 -9.09 -11.25
CA ALA A 181 4.69 -9.01 -10.29
C ALA A 181 4.13 -10.40 -9.97
N VAL A 182 3.81 -10.63 -8.69
CA VAL A 182 3.08 -11.81 -8.22
C VAL A 182 1.84 -11.33 -7.48
N VAL A 183 0.67 -11.70 -7.98
CA VAL A 183 -0.60 -11.48 -7.25
C VAL A 183 -0.95 -12.75 -6.49
N ALA A 184 -1.16 -12.62 -5.18
CA ALA A 184 -1.42 -13.72 -4.27
C ALA A 184 -2.62 -13.43 -3.37
N VAL A 185 -3.19 -14.50 -2.80
CA VAL A 185 -4.18 -14.41 -1.72
C VAL A 185 -3.58 -15.01 -0.45
N LEU A 186 -3.73 -14.32 0.66
CA LEU A 186 -3.23 -14.77 1.95
C LEU A 186 -4.16 -15.84 2.51
N VAL A 187 -3.59 -16.95 2.99
CA VAL A 187 -4.36 -18.07 3.56
C VAL A 187 -3.69 -18.60 4.81
N ASN A 188 -4.49 -19.07 5.75
CA ASN A 188 -4.03 -19.83 6.90
C ASN A 188 -3.89 -21.32 6.53
N ASP A 189 -2.91 -21.63 5.70
CA ASP A 189 -2.57 -22.99 5.28
C ASP A 189 -1.05 -23.21 5.37
N PRO A 190 -0.55 -24.14 6.21
CA PRO A 190 0.88 -24.44 6.30
C PRO A 190 1.46 -25.07 5.02
N ALA A 191 0.64 -25.53 4.08
CA ALA A 191 1.08 -26.02 2.78
C ALA A 191 1.20 -24.91 1.71
N ALA A 192 0.72 -23.69 2.00
CA ALA A 192 0.84 -22.56 1.09
C ALA A 192 2.29 -22.07 0.99
N ILE A 193 2.59 -21.31 -0.07
CA ILE A 193 3.91 -20.71 -0.27
C ILE A 193 4.17 -19.67 0.83
N ASP A 194 5.35 -19.77 1.45
CA ASP A 194 5.82 -18.80 2.43
C ASP A 194 6.44 -17.58 1.71
N PHE A 195 5.85 -16.40 1.93
CA PHE A 195 6.33 -15.15 1.35
C PHE A 195 7.79 -14.85 1.69
N THR A 196 8.25 -15.17 2.90
CA THR A 196 9.63 -14.91 3.33
C THR A 196 10.63 -15.79 2.58
N GLN A 197 10.21 -16.99 2.16
CA GLN A 197 11.01 -17.88 1.33
C GLN A 197 11.00 -17.40 -0.12
N MET A 198 9.84 -16.99 -0.64
CA MET A 198 9.72 -16.46 -2.00
C MET A 198 10.51 -15.17 -2.18
N ALA A 199 10.47 -14.27 -1.19
CA ALA A 199 11.17 -12.99 -1.21
C ALA A 199 12.61 -13.06 -0.68
N GLN A 200 13.19 -14.26 -0.55
CA GLN A 200 14.54 -14.43 -0.07
C GLN A 200 15.56 -13.84 -1.05
N VAL A 201 16.21 -12.74 -0.66
CA VAL A 201 17.26 -12.12 -1.45
C VAL A 201 18.61 -12.76 -1.11
N SER A 202 19.29 -13.28 -2.13
CA SER A 202 20.72 -13.62 -2.02
C SER A 202 21.54 -12.51 -2.67
N ILE A 203 22.39 -11.86 -1.87
CA ILE A 203 23.33 -10.87 -2.41
C ILE A 203 24.41 -11.66 -3.15
N ARG A 204 24.48 -11.49 -4.47
CA ARG A 204 25.62 -11.98 -5.24
C ARG A 204 26.84 -11.10 -4.91
N PRO A 205 27.89 -11.62 -4.24
CA PRO A 205 29.08 -10.84 -4.03
C PRO A 205 29.71 -10.51 -5.40
N LEU A 206 30.18 -9.26 -5.53
CA LEU A 206 30.88 -8.72 -6.70
C LEU A 206 32.14 -9.52 -7.03
#